data_AF-A0A434TIJ3-F1
#
_entry.id   AF-A0A434TIJ3-F1
#
_cell.length_a   1.000
_cell.length_b   1.000
_cell.length_c   1.000
_cell.angle_alpha   90.00
_cell.angle_beta   90.00
_cell.angle_gamma   90.00
#
_symmetry.space_group_name_H-M   'P 1'
#
loop_
_entity.id
_entity.type
_entity.pdbx_description
1 polymer ?
#
loop_
_entity_poly.entity_id
_entity_poly.type
_entity_poly.pdbx_seq_one_letter_code
_entity_poly.pdbx_strand_id
1 'polypeptide(L)'
;MGRRILLAVLGLVVILLSGFYLGPRVAVDTTIRFDPSAIGDDPQAYLAREEAAVPNIRDGLDKEIIWANPLVHAKTKLAIVYIHGFSASKGEIRPLPDDVAGELEANLFYT
;
A
#
# COMPACT_ATOMS: atom_id res chain seq x y z
N MET A 1 -1.16 -13.76 53.18
CA MET A 1 -1.63 -12.88 52.07
C MET A 1 -0.91 -13.16 50.74
N GLY A 2 0.43 -13.14 50.70
CA GLY A 2 1.21 -13.19 49.45
C GLY A 2 0.99 -14.40 48.53
N ARG A 3 0.85 -15.62 49.07
CA ARG A 3 0.62 -16.83 48.25
C ARG A 3 -0.68 -16.76 47.43
N ARG A 4 -1.75 -16.19 47.99
CA ARG A 4 -3.04 -16.04 47.30
C ARG A 4 -2.97 -15.01 46.18
N ILE A 5 -2.24 -13.91 46.42
CA ILE A 5 -1.99 -12.87 45.42
C ILE A 5 -1.14 -13.42 44.27
N LEU A 6 -0.06 -14.15 44.57
CA LEU A 6 0.79 -14.77 43.55
C LEU A 6 0.01 -15.73 42.65
N LEU A 7 -0.83 -16.59 43.23
CA LEU A 7 -1.68 -17.52 42.46
C LEU A 7 -2.72 -16.79 41.60
N ALA A 8 -3.31 -15.70 42.10
CA ALA A 8 -4.25 -14.90 41.33
C ALA A 8 -3.58 -14.22 40.13
N VAL A 9 -2.38 -13.66 40.31
CA VAL A 9 -1.60 -13.07 39.22
C VAL A 9 -1.21 -14.13 38.18
N LEU A 10 -0.73 -15.30 38.64
CA LEU A 10 -0.39 -16.40 37.74
C LEU A 10 -1.61 -16.87 36.94
N GLY A 11 -2.77 -17.01 37.59
CA GLY A 11 -4.02 -17.35 36.92
C GLY A 11 -4.43 -16.34 35.85
N LEU A 12 -4.30 -15.04 36.15
CA LEU A 12 -4.58 -13.98 35.18
C LEU A 12 -3.63 -14.05 33.97
N VAL A 13 -2.33 -14.26 34.20
CA VAL A 13 -1.35 -14.40 33.12
C VAL A 13 -1.67 -15.60 32.23
N VAL A 14 -2.03 -16.75 32.83
CA VAL A 14 -2.42 -17.94 32.07
C VAL A 14 -3.66 -17.68 31.21
N ILE A 15 -4.67 -16.98 31.75
CA ILE A 15 -5.89 -16.62 31.01
C ILE A 15 -5.54 -15.69 29.83
N LEU A 16 -4.72 -14.66 30.05
CA LEU A 16 -4.33 -13.71 29.00
C LEU A 16 -3.51 -14.39 27.89
N LEU A 17 -2.55 -15.25 28.25
CA LEU A 17 -1.77 -16.01 27.27
C LEU A 17 -2.66 -16.97 26.49
N SER A 18 -3.58 -17.67 27.17
CA SER A 18 -4.53 -18.57 26.50
C SER A 18 -5.41 -17.81 25.52
N GLY A 19 -5.93 -16.64 25.90
CA GLY A 19 -6.69 -15.77 25.02
C GLY A 19 -5.88 -15.26 23.82
N PHE A 20 -4.59 -14.95 24.02
CA PHE A 20 -3.70 -14.51 22.93
C PHE A 20 -3.37 -15.63 21.95
N TYR A 21 -3.08 -16.84 22.44
CA TYR A 21 -2.66 -17.97 21.60
C TYR A 21 -3.84 -18.70 20.94
N LEU A 22 -4.95 -18.86 21.67
CA LEU A 22 -6.14 -19.59 21.19
C LEU A 22 -7.23 -18.66 20.63
N GLY A 23 -7.04 -17.35 20.76
CA GLY A 23 -7.95 -16.36 20.21
C GLY A 23 -8.09 -16.48 18.70
N PRO A 24 -9.26 -16.14 18.14
CA PRO A 24 -9.51 -16.22 16.71
C PRO A 24 -8.53 -15.33 15.94
N ARG A 25 -8.00 -15.86 14.84
CA ARG A 25 -7.19 -15.10 13.87
C ARG A 25 -7.98 -14.97 12.59
N VAL A 26 -7.94 -13.78 11.98
CA VAL A 26 -8.50 -13.57 10.65
C VAL A 26 -7.62 -14.32 9.65
N ALA A 27 -8.16 -15.30 8.95
CA ALA A 27 -7.46 -15.92 7.83
C ALA A 27 -7.38 -14.88 6.70
N VAL A 28 -6.17 -14.56 6.28
CA VAL A 28 -5.91 -13.67 5.14
C VAL A 28 -5.37 -14.51 4.01
N ASP A 29 -6.01 -14.46 2.84
CA ASP A 29 -5.44 -15.05 1.62
C ASP A 29 -4.24 -14.19 1.19
N THR A 30 -3.05 -14.78 1.23
CA THR A 30 -1.80 -14.14 0.82
C THR A 30 -1.40 -14.53 -0.60
N THR A 31 -2.25 -15.26 -1.31
CA THR A 31 -2.01 -15.64 -2.70
C THR A 31 -2.18 -14.43 -3.61
N ILE A 32 -1.08 -13.94 -4.16
CA ILE A 32 -1.11 -12.86 -5.14
C ILE A 32 -1.60 -13.43 -6.48
N ARG A 33 -2.72 -12.91 -6.98
CA ARG A 33 -3.24 -13.21 -8.33
C ARG A 33 -3.30 -11.90 -9.11
N PHE A 34 -2.54 -11.83 -10.20
CA PHE A 34 -2.51 -10.68 -11.09
C PHE A 34 -2.28 -11.15 -12.52
N ASP A 35 -3.11 -10.70 -13.45
CA ASP A 35 -2.93 -10.91 -14.89
C ASP A 35 -2.34 -9.63 -15.51
N PRO A 36 -1.05 -9.63 -15.91
CA PRO A 36 -0.42 -8.45 -16.50
C PRO A 36 -1.08 -7.99 -17.80
N SER A 37 -1.76 -8.90 -18.52
CA SER A 37 -2.42 -8.56 -19.78
C SER A 37 -3.62 -7.62 -19.59
N ALA A 38 -4.16 -7.52 -18.36
CA ALA A 38 -5.23 -6.59 -18.04
C ALA A 38 -4.82 -5.10 -18.14
N ILE A 39 -3.53 -4.80 -17.95
CA ILE A 39 -2.99 -3.43 -18.11
C ILE A 39 -2.84 -3.08 -19.60
N GLY A 40 -2.42 -4.06 -20.42
CA GLY A 40 -2.08 -3.83 -21.82
C GLY A 40 -0.78 -3.04 -21.98
N ASP A 41 -0.59 -2.47 -23.17
CA ASP A 41 0.66 -1.77 -23.55
C ASP A 41 0.69 -0.29 -23.12
N ASP A 42 -0.45 0.26 -22.70
CA ASP A 42 -0.58 1.66 -22.25
C ASP A 42 -1.14 1.73 -20.82
N PRO A 43 -0.24 1.80 -19.82
CA PRO A 43 -0.63 1.94 -18.42
C PRO A 43 -1.40 3.22 -18.11
N GLN A 44 -1.20 4.31 -18.86
CA GLN A 44 -1.93 5.57 -18.61
C GLN A 44 -3.38 5.44 -19.09
N ALA A 45 -3.60 4.83 -20.26
CA ALA A 45 -4.96 4.52 -20.74
C ALA A 45 -5.68 3.51 -19.83
N TYR A 46 -4.95 2.54 -19.27
CA TYR A 46 -5.48 1.66 -18.23
C TYR A 46 -6.02 2.46 -17.03
N LEU A 47 -5.19 3.33 -16.44
CA LEU A 47 -5.58 4.13 -15.28
C LEU A 47 -6.79 5.02 -15.57
N ALA A 48 -6.78 5.72 -16.71
CA ALA A 48 -7.89 6.57 -17.10
C ALA A 48 -9.22 5.80 -17.22
N ARG A 49 -9.18 4.57 -17.75
CA ARG A 49 -10.36 3.70 -17.85
C ARG A 49 -10.85 3.22 -16.49
N GLU A 50 -9.94 2.79 -15.62
CA GLU A 50 -10.31 2.32 -14.27
C GLU A 50 -10.88 3.47 -13.42
N GLU A 51 -10.29 4.66 -13.50
CA GLU A 51 -10.73 5.82 -12.73
C GLU A 51 -12.02 6.45 -13.27
N ALA A 52 -12.34 6.28 -14.57
CA ALA A 52 -13.63 6.68 -15.12
C ALA A 52 -14.83 5.97 -14.47
N ALA A 53 -14.61 4.79 -13.88
CA ALA A 53 -15.63 4.06 -13.13
C ALA A 53 -15.79 4.55 -11.67
N VAL A 54 -14.90 5.42 -11.18
CA VAL A 54 -14.88 5.92 -9.80
C VAL A 54 -15.48 7.34 -9.78
N PRO A 55 -16.69 7.53 -9.22
CA PRO A 55 -17.29 8.86 -9.17
C PRO A 55 -16.60 9.74 -8.12
N ASN A 56 -16.59 11.06 -8.36
CA ASN A 56 -16.14 12.09 -7.41
C ASN A 56 -14.66 11.99 -6.99
N ILE A 57 -13.78 11.53 -7.88
CA ILE A 57 -12.34 11.82 -7.73
C ILE A 57 -12.20 13.35 -7.72
N ARG A 58 -11.45 13.88 -6.76
CA ARG A 58 -11.20 15.32 -6.66
C ARG A 58 -10.12 15.71 -7.65
N ASP A 59 -10.29 16.86 -8.29
CA ASP A 59 -9.33 17.41 -9.24
C ASP A 59 -7.89 17.34 -8.70
N GLY A 60 -7.00 16.71 -9.46
CA GLY A 60 -5.58 16.58 -9.12
C GLY A 60 -5.25 15.44 -8.16
N LEU A 61 -6.23 14.62 -7.75
CA LEU A 61 -6.03 13.42 -6.94
C LEU A 61 -6.17 12.11 -7.73
N ASP A 62 -6.20 12.19 -9.05
CA ASP A 62 -6.12 11.04 -9.95
C ASP A 62 -4.78 10.31 -9.79
N LYS A 63 -4.79 9.00 -10.06
CA LYS A 63 -3.55 8.21 -10.16
C LYS A 63 -2.65 8.78 -11.24
N GLU A 64 -1.36 8.71 -11.00
CA GLU A 64 -0.40 9.38 -11.86
C GLU A 64 0.85 8.53 -12.07
N ILE A 65 1.29 8.46 -13.33
CA ILE A 65 2.58 7.90 -13.72
C ILE A 65 3.48 9.06 -14.13
N ILE A 66 4.59 9.23 -13.42
CA ILE A 66 5.69 10.10 -13.81
C ILE A 66 6.76 9.22 -14.47
N TRP A 67 6.97 9.45 -15.76
CA TRP A 67 7.98 8.72 -16.53
C TRP A 67 9.35 9.36 -16.35
N ALA A 68 10.38 8.54 -16.10
CA ALA A 68 11.76 9.00 -16.04
C ALA A 68 12.20 9.65 -17.38
N ASN A 69 11.69 9.13 -18.50
CA ASN A 69 11.79 9.75 -19.81
C ASN A 69 10.38 10.03 -20.38
N PRO A 70 9.88 11.27 -20.24
CA PRO A 70 8.55 11.67 -20.73
C PRO A 70 8.36 11.62 -22.25
N LEU A 71 9.43 11.47 -23.04
CA LEU A 71 9.32 11.38 -24.50
C LEU A 71 9.14 9.94 -24.99
N VAL A 72 9.58 8.97 -24.20
CA VAL A 72 9.62 7.55 -24.62
C VAL A 72 8.61 6.72 -23.84
N HIS A 73 8.27 7.11 -22.61
CA HIS A 73 7.41 6.34 -21.70
C HIS A 73 7.89 4.87 -21.55
N ALA A 74 9.21 4.68 -21.54
CA ALA A 74 9.81 3.35 -21.49
C ALA A 74 9.84 2.79 -20.06
N LYS A 75 9.83 1.46 -19.98
CA LYS A 75 10.10 0.74 -18.73
C LYS A 75 11.52 1.02 -18.24
N THR A 76 11.65 1.42 -16.98
CA THR A 76 12.91 1.57 -16.24
C THR A 76 13.27 0.28 -15.48
N LYS A 77 14.51 0.19 -14.99
CA LYS A 77 14.98 -0.94 -14.17
C LYS A 77 14.24 -1.02 -12.82
N LEU A 78 13.92 0.13 -12.25
CA LEU A 78 13.16 0.28 -11.01
C LEU A 78 11.90 1.11 -11.26
N ALA A 79 10.84 0.82 -10.52
CA ALA A 79 9.67 1.68 -10.42
C ALA A 79 9.42 2.01 -8.95
N ILE A 80 9.23 3.28 -8.64
CA ILE A 80 8.83 3.74 -7.31
C ILE A 80 7.31 3.74 -7.27
N VAL A 81 6.75 3.08 -6.27
CA VAL A 81 5.30 2.94 -6.09
C VAL A 81 4.95 3.60 -4.77
N TYR A 82 4.33 4.78 -4.82
CA TYR A 82 3.84 5.47 -3.65
C TYR A 82 2.36 5.14 -3.42
N ILE A 83 2.10 4.50 -2.27
CA ILE A 83 0.75 4.20 -1.79
C ILE A 83 0.48 5.12 -0.60
N HIS A 84 -0.51 5.99 -0.72
CA HIS A 84 -0.85 6.91 0.36
C HIS A 84 -1.51 6.18 1.54
N GLY A 85 -1.37 6.73 2.75
CA GLY A 85 -2.02 6.21 3.95
C GLY A 85 -3.54 6.46 3.98
N PHE A 86 -4.23 5.88 4.97
CA PHE A 86 -5.66 6.13 5.19
C PHE A 86 -5.93 7.64 5.31
N SER A 87 -6.92 8.15 4.57
CA SER A 87 -7.30 9.58 4.47
C SER A 87 -6.29 10.55 3.83
N ALA A 88 -5.09 10.09 3.47
CA ALA A 88 -4.07 10.90 2.80
C ALA A 88 -4.28 10.97 1.28
N SER A 89 -3.38 11.65 0.57
CA SER A 89 -3.33 11.72 -0.89
C SER A 89 -1.89 11.69 -1.40
N LYS A 90 -1.68 11.62 -2.72
CA LYS A 90 -0.35 11.66 -3.33
C LYS A 90 0.52 12.86 -2.95
N GLY A 91 -0.08 13.96 -2.51
CA GLY A 91 0.64 15.18 -2.11
C GLY A 91 1.27 15.16 -0.71
N GLU A 92 0.93 14.19 0.13
CA GLU A 92 1.25 14.23 1.58
C GLU A 92 2.75 14.30 1.88
N ILE A 93 3.56 13.60 1.08
CA ILE A 93 5.02 13.56 1.27
C ILE A 93 5.80 14.11 0.08
N ARG A 94 5.14 14.76 -0.88
CA ARG A 94 5.87 15.41 -1.98
C ARG A 94 6.76 16.53 -1.42
N PRO A 95 7.99 16.71 -1.94
CA PRO A 95 8.53 16.07 -3.16
C PRO A 95 9.31 14.76 -2.93
N LEU A 96 9.24 14.11 -1.77
CA LEU A 96 10.13 12.97 -1.45
C LEU A 96 10.10 11.83 -2.48
N PRO A 97 8.94 11.31 -2.94
CA PRO A 97 8.94 10.25 -3.94
C PRO A 97 9.45 10.74 -5.30
N ASP A 98 9.23 12.02 -5.63
CA ASP A 98 9.76 12.64 -6.85
C ASP A 98 11.29 12.67 -6.82
N ASP A 99 11.87 13.11 -5.70
CA ASP A 99 13.33 13.17 -5.51
C ASP A 99 13.96 11.77 -5.56
N VAL A 100 13.34 10.78 -4.89
CA VAL A 100 13.80 9.38 -4.90
C VAL A 100 13.74 8.78 -6.31
N ALA A 101 12.66 9.03 -7.04
CA ALA A 101 12.52 8.55 -8.41
C ALA A 101 13.53 9.20 -9.35
N GLY A 102 13.79 10.50 -9.18
CA GLY A 102 14.80 11.25 -9.92
C GLY A 102 16.21 10.71 -9.71
N GLU A 103 16.63 10.53 -8.43
CA GLU A 103 17.97 10.04 -8.09
C GLU A 103 18.21 8.59 -8.57
N LEU A 104 17.14 7.79 -8.66
CA LEU A 104 17.22 6.39 -9.08
C LEU A 104 16.93 6.19 -10.59
N GLU A 105 16.70 7.27 -11.34
CA GLU A 105 16.30 7.23 -12.75
C GLU A 105 15.11 6.27 -12.99
N ALA A 106 14.12 6.32 -12.09
CA ALA A 106 13.02 5.38 -12.02
C ALA A 106 11.69 6.03 -12.44
N ASN A 107 10.83 5.25 -13.10
CA ASN A 107 9.43 5.62 -13.24
C ASN A 107 8.77 5.66 -11.85
N LEU A 108 7.82 6.56 -11.66
CA LEU A 108 7.12 6.76 -10.40
C LEU A 108 5.61 6.66 -10.61
N PHE A 109 4.95 5.91 -9.73
CA PHE A 109 3.50 5.78 -9.69
C PHE A 109 2.95 6.29 -8.36
N TYR A 110 1.92 7.13 -8.44
CA TYR A 110 1.14 7.64 -7.33
C TYR A 110 -0.28 7.05 -7.34
N THR A 111 -0.71 6.52 -6.20
CA THR A 111 -2.10 6.09 -5.95
C THR A 111 -3.05 7.24 -5.65
#